data_AF-A0A1S9P7P6-F1
#
_entry.id   AF-A0A1S9P7P6-F1
#
_cell.length_a   1.000
_cell.length_b   1.000
_cell.length_c   1.000
_cell.angle_alpha   90.00
_cell.angle_beta   90.00
_cell.angle_gamma   90.00
#
_symmetry.space_group_name_H-M   'P 1'
#
loop_
_entity.id
_entity.type
_entity.pdbx_description
1 polymer ?
#
loop_
_entity_poly.entity_id
_entity_poly.type
_entity_poly.pdbx_seq_one_letter_code
_entity_poly.pdbx_strand_id
1 'polypeptide(L)'
;MENKKVFISYSWSSPSHEDWVLELANRLVQDGVDVILDKWDLREGHDKYHFMEGMVKSPEIHKVLIILDKKYSERADERKGGVGTETLIITPQLYADVTQEKFIPVVAEVDESGRAYLPVYLNGRIYIDLSSKDNFESNYEKLLRSIYSRPSLTKPALGKPPKYLFEDSPVRYKTTTLVRGLDVQLDKNPNRINSFLNDFLDEYFNCLPAFALDETVGTSYLGIGEAAFNKLTQYVSLKADYLAFLGKIFKSTIFFDHDVLIQFFEKLPMLFRPLDEKTNWQSYYYEHYKLIIYELFLYTIGLAIRYNNLTLLQDLFHSRYFIKDQYEGPKSNDDFTAFRYYYDMMDQYYKKLYNKNFYSPQADFIIHHIPEGWNRSFVINADLLCYYVAALNNKIWFPTTYIYKSRDGAPFDIISRLVSRKHFDKIKNILGFDDVEALKKRIVEVNELNQRRSYSHGFADPIPQFSYYIDVDKISTAL
;
A
#
# COMPACT_ATOMS: atom_id res chain seq x y z
N MET A 1 -25.79 -10.82 -25.55
CA MET A 1 -25.29 -9.43 -25.61
C MET A 1 -26.18 -8.71 -26.59
N GLU A 2 -26.69 -7.54 -26.26
CA GLU A 2 -27.55 -6.76 -27.15
C GLU A 2 -26.66 -6.13 -28.24
N ASN A 3 -26.92 -6.46 -29.51
CA ASN A 3 -26.13 -5.94 -30.63
C ASN A 3 -26.37 -4.42 -30.76
N LYS A 4 -25.31 -3.65 -30.99
CA LYS A 4 -25.42 -2.19 -31.16
C LYS A 4 -25.92 -1.89 -32.56
N LYS A 5 -27.13 -1.29 -32.67
CA LYS A 5 -27.65 -0.85 -33.96
C LYS A 5 -27.02 0.45 -34.42
N VAL A 6 -26.55 0.49 -35.65
CA VAL A 6 -25.85 1.65 -36.25
C VAL A 6 -26.44 1.95 -37.61
N PHE A 7 -26.76 3.23 -37.86
CA PHE A 7 -27.20 3.69 -39.17
C PHE A 7 -26.03 4.35 -39.92
N ILE A 8 -25.87 4.06 -41.22
CA ILE A 8 -24.83 4.67 -42.06
C ILE A 8 -25.48 5.69 -43.02
N SER A 9 -25.11 6.96 -42.84
CA SER A 9 -25.52 8.09 -43.67
C SER A 9 -24.38 8.43 -44.63
N TYR A 10 -24.60 8.28 -45.94
CA TYR A 10 -23.59 8.52 -46.97
C TYR A 10 -24.22 9.06 -48.27
N SER A 11 -23.38 9.53 -49.18
CA SER A 11 -23.75 10.09 -50.48
C SER A 11 -23.57 9.05 -51.60
N TRP A 12 -24.48 9.02 -52.58
CA TRP A 12 -24.31 8.18 -53.77
C TRP A 12 -23.37 8.86 -54.77
N SER A 13 -22.09 8.89 -54.41
CA SER A 13 -21.10 9.70 -55.10
C SER A 13 -20.50 9.05 -56.32
N SER A 14 -20.16 7.78 -56.22
CA SER A 14 -19.60 6.96 -57.29
C SER A 14 -19.79 5.48 -56.94
N PRO A 15 -19.83 4.57 -57.94
CA PRO A 15 -19.89 3.13 -57.67
C PRO A 15 -18.79 2.66 -56.71
N SER A 16 -17.56 3.17 -56.87
CA SER A 16 -16.43 2.83 -55.99
C SER A 16 -16.62 3.30 -54.53
N HIS A 17 -17.24 4.46 -54.32
CA HIS A 17 -17.54 4.93 -52.96
C HIS A 17 -18.65 4.10 -52.32
N GLU A 18 -19.68 3.76 -53.10
CA GLU A 18 -20.76 2.90 -52.64
C GLU A 18 -20.27 1.49 -52.26
N ASP A 19 -19.34 0.92 -53.04
CA ASP A 19 -18.71 -0.36 -52.74
C ASP A 19 -17.86 -0.29 -51.46
N TRP A 20 -17.10 0.80 -51.28
CA TRP A 20 -16.32 1.03 -50.05
C TRP A 20 -17.22 1.12 -48.80
N VAL A 21 -18.36 1.83 -48.90
CA VAL A 21 -19.33 1.91 -47.79
C VAL A 21 -19.93 0.53 -47.49
N LEU A 22 -20.23 -0.26 -48.52
CA LEU A 22 -20.74 -1.61 -48.38
C LEU A 22 -19.72 -2.55 -47.72
N GLU A 23 -18.44 -2.45 -48.08
CA GLU A 23 -17.35 -3.19 -47.43
C GLU A 23 -17.23 -2.83 -45.95
N LEU A 24 -17.27 -1.54 -45.61
CA LEU A 24 -17.27 -1.08 -44.22
C LEU A 24 -18.48 -1.62 -43.44
N ALA A 25 -19.68 -1.56 -44.03
CA ALA A 25 -20.91 -2.08 -43.44
C ALA A 25 -20.82 -3.58 -43.17
N ASN A 26 -20.37 -4.37 -44.16
CA ASN A 26 -20.17 -5.81 -44.02
C ASN A 26 -19.18 -6.15 -42.90
N ARG A 27 -18.07 -5.39 -42.81
CA ARG A 27 -17.06 -5.60 -41.77
C ARG A 27 -17.62 -5.32 -40.38
N LEU A 28 -18.37 -4.23 -40.20
CA LEU A 28 -19.05 -3.91 -38.94
C LEU A 28 -20.04 -5.01 -38.52
N VAL A 29 -20.78 -5.58 -39.48
CA VAL A 29 -21.69 -6.72 -39.24
C VAL A 29 -20.92 -7.95 -38.77
N GLN A 30 -19.78 -8.25 -39.38
CA GLN A 30 -18.91 -9.36 -38.94
C GLN A 30 -18.39 -9.17 -37.51
N ASP A 31 -18.17 -7.92 -37.10
CA ASP A 31 -17.76 -7.56 -35.74
C ASP A 31 -18.91 -7.42 -34.74
N GLY A 32 -20.14 -7.81 -35.12
CA GLY A 32 -21.30 -7.87 -34.22
C GLY A 32 -22.08 -6.56 -34.05
N VAL A 33 -21.93 -5.62 -34.99
CA VAL A 33 -22.73 -4.39 -35.08
C VAL A 33 -23.93 -4.65 -36.00
N ASP A 34 -25.13 -4.28 -35.56
CA ASP A 34 -26.34 -4.40 -36.38
C ASP A 34 -26.47 -3.15 -37.27
N VAL A 35 -26.03 -3.25 -38.53
CA VAL A 35 -25.91 -2.10 -39.44
C VAL A 35 -27.19 -1.95 -40.26
N ILE A 36 -27.79 -0.77 -40.20
CA ILE A 36 -28.88 -0.33 -41.06
C ILE A 36 -28.28 0.47 -42.22
N LEU A 37 -28.52 -0.02 -43.44
CA LEU A 37 -28.02 0.55 -44.68
C LEU A 37 -29.16 0.68 -45.68
N ASP A 38 -29.24 1.80 -46.37
CA ASP A 38 -30.27 2.07 -47.38
C ASP A 38 -30.39 0.94 -48.44
N LYS A 39 -29.26 0.37 -48.89
CA LYS A 39 -29.19 -0.75 -49.84
C LYS A 39 -29.76 -2.07 -49.30
N TRP A 40 -29.87 -2.23 -47.99
CA TRP A 40 -30.41 -3.44 -47.35
C TRP A 40 -31.85 -3.24 -46.88
N ASP A 41 -32.19 -2.03 -46.42
CA ASP A 41 -33.40 -1.77 -45.64
C ASP A 41 -34.48 -0.95 -46.36
N LEU A 42 -34.14 -0.22 -47.44
CA LEU A 42 -35.14 0.47 -48.26
C LEU A 42 -35.75 -0.45 -49.32
N ARG A 43 -37.07 -0.34 -49.51
CA ARG A 43 -37.84 -1.03 -50.57
C ARG A 43 -38.50 -0.01 -51.50
N GLU A 44 -38.85 -0.43 -52.70
CA GLU A 44 -39.59 0.39 -53.66
C GLU A 44 -40.89 0.93 -53.03
N GLY A 45 -41.13 2.25 -53.14
CA GLY A 45 -42.28 2.93 -52.53
C GLY A 45 -42.04 3.56 -51.16
N HIS A 46 -40.90 3.33 -50.51
CA HIS A 46 -40.56 4.01 -49.25
C HIS A 46 -40.23 5.49 -49.46
N ASP A 47 -40.72 6.36 -48.57
CA ASP A 47 -40.26 7.75 -48.48
C ASP A 47 -38.89 7.79 -47.79
N LYS A 48 -37.87 8.12 -48.58
CA LYS A 48 -36.49 8.20 -48.10
C LYS A 48 -36.32 9.25 -46.98
N TYR A 49 -37.12 10.33 -46.96
CA TYR A 49 -36.96 11.45 -46.01
C TYR A 49 -37.46 11.00 -44.64
N HIS A 50 -38.65 10.39 -44.64
CA HIS A 50 -39.24 9.81 -43.45
C HIS A 50 -38.37 8.66 -42.89
N PHE A 51 -37.77 7.84 -43.75
CA PHE A 51 -36.86 6.79 -43.33
C PHE A 51 -35.63 7.35 -42.61
N MET A 52 -34.94 8.32 -43.22
CA MET A 52 -33.72 8.92 -42.67
C MET A 52 -33.98 9.68 -41.35
N GLU A 53 -35.07 10.47 -41.29
CA GLU A 53 -35.47 11.13 -40.04
C GLU A 53 -35.82 10.11 -38.95
N GLY A 54 -36.53 9.04 -39.32
CA GLY A 54 -36.87 7.93 -38.42
C GLY A 54 -35.62 7.23 -37.85
N MET A 55 -34.62 6.93 -38.68
CA MET A 55 -33.37 6.30 -38.22
C MET A 55 -32.58 7.20 -37.28
N VAL A 56 -32.47 8.49 -37.60
CA VAL A 56 -31.70 9.44 -36.78
C VAL A 56 -32.40 9.72 -35.44
N LYS A 57 -33.74 9.78 -35.40
CA LYS A 57 -34.50 10.02 -34.16
C LYS A 57 -34.79 8.76 -33.34
N SER A 58 -34.71 7.57 -33.94
CA SER A 58 -35.04 6.33 -33.24
C SER A 58 -34.09 6.07 -32.06
N PRO A 59 -34.62 5.75 -30.85
CA PRO A 59 -33.81 5.39 -29.70
C PRO A 59 -33.13 4.03 -29.84
N GLU A 60 -33.58 3.17 -30.78
CA GLU A 60 -32.94 1.89 -31.05
C GLU A 60 -31.58 2.05 -31.76
N ILE A 61 -31.42 3.13 -32.52
CA ILE A 61 -30.16 3.46 -33.20
C ILE A 61 -29.22 4.09 -32.19
N HIS A 62 -28.14 3.38 -31.91
CA HIS A 62 -27.16 3.78 -30.92
C HIS A 62 -26.20 4.83 -31.45
N LYS A 63 -25.73 4.64 -32.70
CA LYS A 63 -24.83 5.56 -33.39
C LYS A 63 -25.26 5.76 -34.84
N VAL A 64 -24.93 6.92 -35.38
CA VAL A 64 -25.10 7.27 -36.79
C VAL A 64 -23.73 7.59 -37.35
N LEU A 65 -23.24 6.77 -38.29
CA LEU A 65 -22.00 7.04 -39.00
C LEU A 65 -22.30 8.01 -40.14
N ILE A 66 -21.57 9.11 -40.19
CA ILE A 66 -21.67 10.07 -41.29
C ILE A 66 -20.44 9.84 -42.16
N ILE A 67 -20.63 9.22 -43.32
CA ILE A 67 -19.53 8.96 -44.26
C ILE A 67 -19.29 10.23 -45.07
N LEU A 68 -18.11 10.79 -44.89
CA LEU A 68 -17.72 12.08 -45.44
C LEU A 68 -16.79 11.89 -46.63
N ASP A 69 -17.30 12.30 -47.77
CA ASP A 69 -16.58 12.50 -49.02
C ASP A 69 -16.85 13.91 -49.54
N LYS A 70 -16.20 14.29 -50.65
CA LYS A 70 -16.34 15.63 -51.22
C LYS A 70 -17.80 15.99 -51.51
N LYS A 71 -18.54 15.07 -52.17
CA LYS A 71 -19.92 15.33 -52.59
C LYS A 71 -20.89 15.39 -51.41
N TYR A 72 -20.68 14.60 -50.36
CA TYR A 72 -21.48 14.66 -49.14
C TYR A 72 -21.37 16.05 -48.51
N SER A 73 -20.14 16.56 -48.40
CA SER A 73 -19.88 17.88 -47.83
C SER A 73 -20.54 18.99 -48.64
N GLU A 74 -20.34 19.01 -49.96
CA GLU A 74 -20.92 20.01 -50.87
C GLU A 74 -22.45 20.03 -50.77
N ARG A 75 -23.09 18.85 -50.87
CA ARG A 75 -24.55 18.72 -50.83
C ARG A 75 -25.14 19.07 -49.47
N ALA A 76 -24.44 18.73 -48.39
CA ALA A 76 -24.87 19.06 -47.03
C ALA A 76 -24.87 20.58 -46.80
N ASP A 77 -23.91 21.29 -47.38
CA ASP A 77 -23.80 22.76 -47.28
C ASP A 77 -24.76 23.49 -48.24
N GLU A 78 -25.01 22.96 -49.43
CA GLU A 78 -25.99 23.49 -50.40
C GLU A 78 -27.45 23.42 -49.90
N ARG A 79 -27.75 22.41 -49.08
CA ARG A 79 -29.09 22.20 -48.49
C ARG A 79 -29.56 23.31 -47.55
N LYS A 80 -28.71 24.29 -47.23
CA LYS A 80 -29.11 25.54 -46.57
C LYS A 80 -30.20 26.32 -47.36
N GLY A 81 -30.36 26.07 -48.66
CA GLY A 81 -31.29 26.76 -49.56
C GLY A 81 -32.59 26.03 -49.94
N GLY A 82 -32.84 24.81 -49.45
CA GLY A 82 -34.12 24.09 -49.66
C GLY A 82 -34.32 23.43 -51.03
N VAL A 83 -33.31 23.33 -51.89
CA VAL A 83 -33.40 22.66 -53.20
C VAL A 83 -32.29 21.60 -53.28
N GLY A 84 -32.60 20.36 -52.95
CA GLY A 84 -31.65 19.25 -53.07
C GLY A 84 -32.36 17.90 -52.92
N THR A 85 -32.42 17.15 -54.03
CA THR A 85 -33.17 15.89 -54.22
C THR A 85 -32.63 14.69 -53.45
N GLU A 86 -31.47 14.80 -52.79
CA GLU A 86 -30.72 13.62 -52.34
C GLU A 86 -30.91 13.28 -50.86
N THR A 87 -31.96 12.53 -50.60
CA THR A 87 -32.60 12.37 -49.29
C THR A 87 -31.75 11.80 -48.14
N LEU A 88 -30.60 11.18 -48.40
CA LEU A 88 -29.81 10.43 -47.41
C LEU A 88 -28.71 11.24 -46.71
N ILE A 89 -28.65 12.54 -46.93
CA ILE A 89 -27.67 13.45 -46.30
C ILE A 89 -28.29 14.15 -45.09
N ILE A 90 -27.63 14.02 -43.93
CA ILE A 90 -28.03 14.68 -42.67
C ILE A 90 -27.98 16.20 -42.82
N THR A 91 -29.08 16.86 -42.47
CA THR A 91 -29.22 18.31 -42.50
C THR A 91 -28.72 18.94 -41.18
N PRO A 92 -28.30 20.22 -41.21
CA PRO A 92 -27.92 20.94 -39.98
C PRO A 92 -29.04 20.99 -38.93
N GLN A 93 -30.30 21.08 -39.36
CA GLN A 93 -31.45 21.08 -38.44
C GLN A 93 -31.59 19.73 -37.73
N LEU A 94 -31.50 18.62 -38.47
CA LEU A 94 -31.63 17.28 -37.90
C LEU A 94 -30.44 16.94 -36.98
N TYR A 95 -29.24 17.40 -37.34
CA TYR A 95 -28.06 17.27 -36.48
C TYR A 95 -28.21 18.03 -35.16
N ALA A 96 -28.83 19.21 -35.17
CA ALA A 96 -29.05 20.02 -33.98
C ALA A 96 -30.17 19.47 -33.06
N ASP A 97 -31.15 18.77 -33.63
CA ASP A 97 -32.31 18.19 -32.93
C ASP A 97 -31.98 16.90 -32.15
N VAL A 98 -30.78 16.34 -32.34
CA VAL A 98 -30.36 15.06 -31.75
C VAL A 98 -29.05 15.21 -30.98
N THR A 99 -28.88 14.42 -29.92
CA THR A 99 -27.66 14.42 -29.11
C THR A 99 -26.42 14.17 -29.97
N GLN A 100 -25.48 15.12 -29.96
CA GLN A 100 -24.30 15.12 -30.84
C GLN A 100 -23.43 13.87 -30.71
N GLU A 101 -23.36 13.27 -29.51
CA GLU A 101 -22.61 12.03 -29.25
C GLU A 101 -23.13 10.82 -30.04
N LYS A 102 -24.35 10.90 -30.60
CA LYS A 102 -24.91 9.86 -31.46
C LYS A 102 -24.22 9.82 -32.82
N PHE A 103 -23.69 10.95 -33.31
CA PHE A 103 -23.07 11.03 -34.62
C PHE A 103 -21.56 10.75 -34.55
N ILE A 104 -21.08 9.90 -35.45
CA ILE A 104 -19.65 9.62 -35.63
C ILE A 104 -19.28 10.02 -37.07
N PRO A 105 -18.60 11.16 -37.27
CA PRO A 105 -18.07 11.53 -38.57
C PRO A 105 -16.94 10.57 -38.97
N VAL A 106 -17.06 9.96 -40.15
CA VAL A 106 -16.09 9.02 -40.72
C VAL A 106 -15.63 9.55 -42.07
N VAL A 107 -14.34 9.86 -42.20
CA VAL A 107 -13.77 10.41 -43.43
C VAL A 107 -13.39 9.26 -44.37
N ALA A 108 -13.99 9.25 -45.56
CA ALA A 108 -13.69 8.30 -46.62
C ALA A 108 -12.76 8.91 -47.69
N GLU A 109 -12.73 10.24 -47.81
CA GLU A 109 -11.97 10.98 -48.81
C GLU A 109 -11.36 12.26 -48.20
N VAL A 110 -10.14 12.60 -48.62
CA VAL A 110 -9.41 13.82 -48.24
C VAL A 110 -8.97 14.60 -49.48
N ASP A 111 -8.73 15.90 -49.32
CA ASP A 111 -8.22 16.77 -50.38
C ASP A 111 -6.73 16.52 -50.69
N GLU A 112 -6.20 17.18 -51.72
CA GLU A 112 -4.78 17.08 -52.13
C GLU A 112 -3.79 17.50 -51.03
N SER A 113 -4.25 18.25 -50.03
CA SER A 113 -3.46 18.68 -48.86
C SER A 113 -3.66 17.75 -47.66
N GLY A 114 -4.39 16.64 -47.81
CA GLY A 114 -4.69 15.68 -46.74
C GLY A 114 -5.75 16.15 -45.75
N ARG A 115 -6.58 17.14 -46.10
CA ARG A 115 -7.67 17.63 -45.23
C ARG A 115 -8.98 16.94 -45.55
N ALA A 116 -9.73 16.57 -44.52
CA ALA A 116 -11.05 15.96 -44.65
C ALA A 116 -12.08 16.94 -45.23
N TYR A 117 -12.98 16.43 -46.07
CA TYR A 117 -14.17 17.15 -46.52
C TYR A 117 -15.24 17.12 -45.41
N LEU A 118 -15.42 18.24 -44.70
CA LEU A 118 -16.38 18.35 -43.61
C LEU A 118 -17.46 19.40 -43.93
N PRO A 119 -18.77 19.06 -43.83
CA PRO A 119 -19.84 20.05 -43.82
C PRO A 119 -19.62 21.10 -42.74
N VAL A 120 -20.12 22.33 -42.97
CA VAL A 120 -19.91 23.46 -42.04
C VAL A 120 -20.37 23.16 -40.62
N TYR A 121 -21.44 22.36 -40.45
CA TYR A 121 -21.97 22.02 -39.12
C TYR A 121 -21.12 20.98 -38.35
N LEU A 122 -20.19 20.30 -39.02
CA LEU A 122 -19.22 19.38 -38.41
C LEU A 122 -17.85 20.02 -38.18
N ASN A 123 -17.66 21.30 -38.54
CA ASN A 123 -16.41 22.01 -38.27
C ASN A 123 -16.10 22.03 -36.76
N GLY A 124 -14.90 21.58 -36.41
CA GLY A 124 -14.43 21.48 -35.02
C GLY A 124 -14.86 20.20 -34.29
N ARG A 125 -15.54 19.25 -34.96
CA ARG A 125 -15.87 17.94 -34.38
C ARG A 125 -14.75 16.93 -34.60
N ILE A 126 -14.58 16.03 -33.65
CA ILE A 126 -13.66 14.90 -33.76
C ILE A 126 -14.25 13.90 -34.76
N TYR A 127 -13.46 13.50 -35.74
CA TYR A 127 -13.81 12.51 -36.76
C TYR A 127 -12.84 11.33 -36.72
N ILE A 128 -13.22 10.24 -37.40
CA ILE A 128 -12.37 9.07 -37.61
C ILE A 128 -12.01 9.02 -39.09
N ASP A 129 -10.73 9.01 -39.40
CA ASP A 129 -10.25 8.98 -40.79
C ASP A 129 -9.99 7.54 -41.25
N LEU A 130 -10.77 7.06 -42.22
CA LEU A 130 -10.60 5.75 -42.87
C LEU A 130 -10.19 5.88 -44.35
N SER A 131 -9.79 7.07 -44.80
CA SER A 131 -9.41 7.31 -46.20
C SER A 131 -8.04 6.71 -46.58
N SER A 132 -7.11 6.64 -45.62
CA SER A 132 -5.76 6.11 -45.83
C SER A 132 -5.64 4.64 -45.47
N LYS A 133 -5.09 3.83 -46.39
CA LYS A 133 -4.81 2.41 -46.18
C LYS A 133 -3.81 2.15 -45.05
N ASP A 134 -2.84 3.05 -44.86
CA ASP A 134 -1.78 2.87 -43.86
C ASP A 134 -2.31 2.94 -42.43
N ASN A 135 -3.37 3.72 -42.20
CA ASN A 135 -3.95 3.93 -40.88
C ASN A 135 -5.34 3.28 -40.71
N PHE A 136 -5.84 2.59 -41.73
CA PHE A 136 -7.20 2.05 -41.80
C PHE A 136 -7.50 1.15 -40.59
N GLU A 137 -6.65 0.15 -40.32
CA GLU A 137 -6.89 -0.83 -39.25
C GLU A 137 -6.96 -0.20 -37.85
N SER A 138 -6.01 0.70 -37.53
CA SER A 138 -5.99 1.41 -36.25
C SER A 138 -7.22 2.30 -36.08
N ASN A 139 -7.64 2.98 -37.15
CA ASN A 139 -8.80 3.88 -37.08
C ASN A 139 -10.12 3.11 -37.12
N TYR A 140 -10.17 1.94 -37.76
CA TYR A 140 -11.29 1.02 -37.71
C TYR A 140 -11.49 0.49 -36.28
N GLU A 141 -10.41 0.11 -35.57
CA GLU A 141 -10.51 -0.28 -34.15
C GLU A 141 -11.08 0.88 -33.30
N LYS A 142 -10.66 2.13 -33.55
CA LYS A 142 -11.22 3.31 -32.87
C LYS A 142 -12.71 3.48 -33.16
N LEU A 143 -13.14 3.26 -34.40
CA LEU A 143 -14.56 3.30 -34.79
C LEU A 143 -15.36 2.24 -34.03
N LEU A 144 -14.89 1.00 -34.01
CA LEU A 144 -15.55 -0.10 -33.32
C LEU A 144 -15.67 0.18 -31.81
N ARG A 145 -14.60 0.64 -31.18
CA ARG A 145 -14.59 1.07 -29.77
C ARG A 145 -15.59 2.20 -29.50
N SER A 146 -15.72 3.16 -30.43
CA SER A 146 -16.68 4.25 -30.34
C SER A 146 -18.13 3.75 -30.40
N ILE A 147 -18.43 2.79 -31.30
CA ILE A 147 -19.74 2.15 -31.43
C ILE A 147 -20.14 1.42 -30.13
N TYR A 148 -19.19 0.72 -29.49
CA TYR A 148 -19.43 0.01 -28.24
C TYR A 148 -19.29 0.87 -26.98
N SER A 149 -18.99 2.17 -27.09
CA SER A 149 -18.70 3.06 -25.95
C SER A 149 -17.57 2.54 -25.03
N ARG A 150 -16.50 2.00 -25.63
CA ARG A 150 -15.32 1.43 -24.95
C ARG A 150 -14.04 2.21 -25.31
N PRO A 151 -13.83 3.42 -24.76
CA PRO A 151 -12.65 4.24 -25.06
C PRO A 151 -11.36 3.48 -24.71
N SER A 152 -10.29 3.71 -25.48
CA SER A 152 -8.98 3.07 -25.26
C SER A 152 -8.34 3.45 -23.92
N LEU A 153 -8.69 4.61 -23.38
CA LEU A 153 -8.25 5.13 -22.09
C LEU A 153 -9.47 5.33 -21.19
N THR A 154 -9.65 4.43 -20.23
CA THR A 154 -10.65 4.62 -19.16
C THR A 154 -10.03 5.37 -18.01
N LYS A 155 -10.70 6.43 -17.52
CA LYS A 155 -10.31 7.11 -16.29
C LYS A 155 -10.19 6.06 -15.16
N PRO A 156 -9.05 5.96 -14.45
CA PRO A 156 -8.92 5.02 -13.35
C PRO A 156 -9.91 5.37 -12.24
N ALA A 157 -10.22 4.39 -11.39
CA ALA A 157 -11.02 4.64 -10.19
C ALA A 157 -10.39 5.77 -9.38
N LEU A 158 -11.22 6.70 -8.90
CA LEU A 158 -10.76 7.81 -8.10
C LEU A 158 -10.18 7.28 -6.78
N GLY A 159 -8.90 7.58 -6.52
CA GLY A 159 -8.25 7.23 -5.27
C GLY A 159 -8.79 8.05 -4.09
N LYS A 160 -8.55 7.58 -2.86
CA LYS A 160 -8.78 8.39 -1.66
C LYS A 160 -7.70 9.47 -1.57
N PRO A 161 -8.03 10.71 -1.20
CA PRO A 161 -7.01 11.72 -1.01
C PRO A 161 -6.10 11.30 0.18
N PRO A 162 -4.77 11.54 0.11
CA PRO A 162 -3.86 11.10 1.16
C PRO A 162 -4.23 11.66 2.54
N LYS A 163 -4.34 10.80 3.56
CA LYS A 163 -4.76 11.18 4.94
C LYS A 163 -3.97 12.39 5.49
N TYR A 164 -2.66 12.46 5.21
CA TYR A 164 -1.77 13.52 5.70
C TYR A 164 -2.13 14.95 5.25
N LEU A 165 -2.96 15.12 4.20
CA LEU A 165 -3.42 16.44 3.77
C LEU A 165 -4.47 17.04 4.71
N PHE A 166 -5.07 16.21 5.57
CA PHE A 166 -6.16 16.57 6.47
C PHE A 166 -5.81 16.30 7.94
N GLU A 167 -4.58 15.90 8.22
CA GLU A 167 -4.08 15.75 9.59
C GLU A 167 -3.54 17.11 10.06
N ASP A 168 -4.27 17.76 10.96
CA ASP A 168 -3.79 18.91 11.76
C ASP A 168 -2.76 18.44 12.81
N SER A 169 -1.76 17.65 12.40
CA SER A 169 -0.65 17.30 13.26
C SER A 169 0.41 18.40 13.11
N PRO A 170 0.67 19.20 14.16
CA PRO A 170 1.49 20.42 14.06
C PRO A 170 2.97 20.14 13.84
N VAL A 171 3.42 18.88 13.86
CA VAL A 171 4.84 18.52 13.76
C VAL A 171 5.10 17.68 12.52
N ARG A 172 5.68 18.29 11.49
CA ARG A 172 6.27 17.58 10.35
C ARG A 172 7.73 17.31 10.67
N TYR A 173 8.05 16.07 11.05
CA TYR A 173 9.43 15.67 11.22
C TYR A 173 10.12 15.53 9.87
N LYS A 174 11.43 15.79 9.83
CA LYS A 174 12.23 15.54 8.62
C LYS A 174 12.24 14.05 8.25
N THR A 175 12.09 13.15 9.23
CA THR A 175 11.84 11.71 9.04
C THR A 175 10.67 11.44 8.11
N THR A 176 9.57 12.21 8.21
CA THR A 176 8.38 12.03 7.37
C THR A 176 8.70 12.27 5.89
N THR A 177 9.56 13.24 5.60
CA THR A 177 10.02 13.53 4.24
C THR A 177 10.91 12.40 3.70
N LEU A 178 11.81 11.86 4.54
CA LEU A 178 12.65 10.71 4.18
C LEU A 178 11.81 9.47 3.86
N VAL A 179 10.80 9.16 4.68
CA VAL A 179 9.86 8.05 4.45
C VAL A 179 9.15 8.17 3.10
N ARG A 180 8.69 9.37 2.74
CA ARG A 180 7.96 9.62 1.48
C ARG A 180 8.87 9.47 0.25
N GLY A 181 10.11 9.93 0.35
CA GLY A 181 11.08 9.87 -0.74
C GLY A 181 11.72 8.49 -0.97
N LEU A 182 11.67 7.61 0.04
CA LEU A 182 12.44 6.37 0.05
C LEU A 182 12.19 5.46 -1.15
N ASP A 183 10.94 5.25 -1.57
CA ASP A 183 10.63 4.33 -2.69
C ASP A 183 11.30 4.82 -3.98
N VAL A 184 11.15 6.11 -4.30
CA VAL A 184 11.78 6.75 -5.47
C VAL A 184 13.30 6.72 -5.37
N GLN A 185 13.86 6.90 -4.17
CA GLN A 185 15.30 6.88 -3.95
C GLN A 185 15.88 5.47 -4.12
N LEU A 186 15.21 4.44 -3.61
CA LEU A 186 15.61 3.04 -3.78
C LEU A 186 15.50 2.58 -5.22
N ASP A 187 14.44 2.98 -5.93
CA ASP A 187 14.27 2.66 -7.35
C ASP A 187 15.39 3.25 -8.21
N LYS A 188 15.83 4.48 -7.89
CA LYS A 188 16.89 5.16 -8.64
C LYS A 188 18.31 4.75 -8.22
N ASN A 189 18.52 4.47 -6.93
CA ASN A 189 19.84 4.25 -6.34
C ASN A 189 19.81 3.12 -5.29
N PRO A 190 19.53 1.87 -5.67
CA PRO A 190 19.35 0.76 -4.72
C PRO A 190 20.60 0.49 -3.87
N ASN A 191 21.80 0.69 -4.45
CA ASN A 191 23.08 0.49 -3.76
C ASN A 191 23.34 1.50 -2.62
N ARG A 192 22.52 2.56 -2.51
CA ARG A 192 22.61 3.56 -1.45
C ARG A 192 21.72 3.26 -0.25
N ILE A 193 21.13 2.07 -0.16
CA ILE A 193 20.24 1.67 0.93
C ILE A 193 20.83 1.93 2.33
N ASN A 194 22.12 1.62 2.53
CA ASN A 194 22.80 1.89 3.81
C ASN A 194 22.92 3.38 4.10
N SER A 195 23.16 4.22 3.08
CA SER A 195 23.17 5.69 3.23
C SER A 195 21.79 6.19 3.65
N PHE A 196 20.72 5.74 2.97
CA PHE A 196 19.36 6.16 3.32
C PHE A 196 18.96 5.70 4.71
N LEU A 197 19.35 4.48 5.10
CA LEU A 197 19.10 3.95 6.44
C LEU A 197 19.84 4.76 7.52
N ASN A 198 21.12 5.06 7.33
CA ASN A 198 21.88 5.90 8.25
C ASN A 198 21.27 7.30 8.36
N ASP A 199 21.00 7.97 7.23
CA ASP A 199 20.41 9.31 7.21
C ASP A 199 19.07 9.35 7.97
N PHE A 200 18.25 8.31 7.81
CA PHE A 200 16.99 8.19 8.53
C PHE A 200 17.19 7.94 10.02
N LEU A 201 18.04 7.00 10.42
CA LEU A 201 18.25 6.65 11.83
C LEU A 201 18.93 7.77 12.61
N ASP A 202 19.85 8.51 11.98
CA ASP A 202 20.46 9.69 12.59
C ASP A 202 19.43 10.81 12.77
N GLU A 203 18.61 11.09 11.76
CA GLU A 203 17.52 12.06 11.89
C GLU A 203 16.50 11.64 12.95
N TYR A 204 16.17 10.34 13.00
CA TYR A 204 15.27 9.77 13.97
C TYR A 204 15.80 9.96 15.39
N PHE A 205 17.07 9.63 15.62
CA PHE A 205 17.74 9.83 16.91
C PHE A 205 17.72 11.30 17.32
N ASN A 206 18.01 12.22 16.39
CA ASN A 206 18.00 13.66 16.66
C ASN A 206 16.62 14.23 17.03
N CYS A 207 15.53 13.55 16.63
CA CYS A 207 14.18 13.93 17.04
C CYS A 207 13.83 13.46 18.46
N LEU A 208 14.47 12.40 18.97
CA LEU A 208 14.11 11.79 20.24
C LEU A 208 14.27 12.72 21.47
N PRO A 209 15.33 13.54 21.60
CA PRO A 209 15.51 14.44 22.76
C PRO A 209 14.33 15.38 23.04
N ALA A 210 13.55 15.75 22.03
CA ALA A 210 12.36 16.61 22.19
C ALA A 210 11.28 16.00 23.09
N PHE A 211 11.33 14.68 23.31
CA PHE A 211 10.38 13.96 24.16
C PHE A 211 10.80 13.90 25.63
N ALA A 212 11.94 14.47 26.03
CA ALA A 212 12.31 14.56 27.45
C ALA A 212 11.26 15.34 28.24
N LEU A 213 11.08 15.02 29.52
CA LEU A 213 10.19 15.79 30.39
C LEU A 213 10.75 17.20 30.60
N ASP A 214 9.86 18.17 30.75
CA ASP A 214 10.22 19.55 31.04
C ASP A 214 10.69 19.68 32.50
N GLU A 215 11.68 20.56 32.77
CA GLU A 215 12.16 20.84 34.12
C GLU A 215 11.08 21.46 35.02
N THR A 216 10.01 22.00 34.43
CA THR A 216 8.84 22.53 35.12
C THR A 216 7.84 21.46 35.58
N VAL A 217 8.05 20.19 35.24
CA VAL A 217 7.17 19.09 35.69
C VAL A 217 7.25 18.98 37.21
N GLY A 218 6.08 19.04 37.86
CA GLY A 218 5.97 18.93 39.32
C GLY A 218 6.49 17.59 39.86
N THR A 219 6.75 17.53 41.16
CA THR A 219 7.41 16.36 41.81
C THR A 219 6.45 15.25 42.24
N SER A 220 5.14 15.41 42.04
CA SER A 220 4.16 14.37 42.40
C SER A 220 4.25 13.18 41.45
N TYR A 221 4.18 11.95 41.99
CA TYR A 221 4.22 10.73 41.19
C TYR A 221 3.15 10.72 40.07
N LEU A 222 1.93 11.17 40.40
CA LEU A 222 0.84 11.23 39.44
C LEU A 222 1.10 12.23 38.31
N GLY A 223 1.63 13.41 38.62
CA GLY A 223 1.96 14.44 37.63
C GLY A 223 3.15 14.07 36.74
N ILE A 224 4.16 13.39 37.30
CA ILE A 224 5.27 12.84 36.51
C ILE A 224 4.74 11.77 35.55
N GLY A 225 3.87 10.87 36.03
CA GLY A 225 3.23 9.84 35.21
C GLY A 225 2.38 10.41 34.08
N GLU A 226 1.63 11.49 34.33
CA GLU A 226 0.88 12.24 33.33
C GLU A 226 1.79 12.85 32.26
N ALA A 227 2.84 13.55 32.69
CA ALA A 227 3.80 14.18 31.78
C ALA A 227 4.48 13.13 30.87
N ALA A 228 4.88 11.99 31.45
CA ALA A 228 5.47 10.89 30.69
C ALA A 228 4.48 10.28 29.69
N PHE A 229 3.23 10.04 30.10
CA PHE A 229 2.19 9.54 29.20
C PHE A 229 1.92 10.50 28.03
N ASN A 230 1.89 11.82 28.29
CA ASN A 230 1.71 12.83 27.26
C ASN A 230 2.87 12.83 26.25
N LYS A 231 4.11 12.71 26.71
CA LYS A 231 5.29 12.58 25.82
C LYS A 231 5.26 11.31 24.99
N LEU A 232 4.89 10.17 25.60
CA LEU A 232 4.73 8.90 24.89
C LEU A 232 3.61 8.96 23.83
N THR A 233 2.52 9.69 24.10
CA THR A 233 1.44 9.91 23.14
C THR A 233 1.88 10.79 21.97
N GLN A 234 2.67 11.85 22.22
CA GLN A 234 3.24 12.70 21.17
C GLN A 234 4.25 11.93 20.30
N TYR A 235 5.00 11.00 20.89
CA TYR A 235 5.99 10.16 20.22
C TYR A 235 5.39 9.24 19.14
N VAL A 236 4.09 8.93 19.22
CA VAL A 236 3.41 7.99 18.30
C VAL A 236 3.60 8.37 16.82
N SER A 237 3.58 9.66 16.48
CA SER A 237 3.79 10.12 15.10
C SER A 237 5.21 9.84 14.61
N LEU A 238 6.23 10.09 15.44
CA LEU A 238 7.61 9.76 15.11
C LEU A 238 7.80 8.24 14.99
N LYS A 239 7.22 7.45 15.90
CA LYS A 239 7.20 5.98 15.80
C LYS A 239 6.61 5.50 14.47
N ALA A 240 5.54 6.13 13.98
CA ALA A 240 4.94 5.75 12.71
C ALA A 240 5.93 5.88 11.54
N ASP A 241 6.75 6.94 11.53
CA ASP A 241 7.83 7.11 10.54
C ASP A 241 8.87 5.99 10.63
N TYR A 242 9.28 5.58 11.84
CA TYR A 242 10.21 4.45 12.05
C TYR A 242 9.70 3.17 11.40
N LEU A 243 8.44 2.82 11.69
CA LEU A 243 7.82 1.60 11.18
C LEU A 243 7.63 1.64 9.66
N ALA A 244 7.24 2.80 9.13
CA ALA A 244 7.08 2.99 7.69
C ALA A 244 8.43 2.87 6.97
N PHE A 245 9.48 3.51 7.49
CA PHE A 245 10.81 3.48 6.88
C PHE A 245 11.41 2.07 6.91
N LEU A 246 11.55 1.47 8.09
CA LEU A 246 12.13 0.13 8.22
C LEU A 246 11.27 -0.92 7.51
N GLY A 247 9.95 -0.78 7.54
CA GLY A 247 9.06 -1.65 6.80
C GLY A 247 9.31 -1.63 5.29
N LYS A 248 9.62 -0.47 4.70
CA LYS A 248 10.03 -0.37 3.29
C LYS A 248 11.39 -1.01 3.04
N ILE A 249 12.38 -0.73 3.89
CA ILE A 249 13.73 -1.33 3.78
C ILE A 249 13.64 -2.85 3.82
N PHE A 250 12.96 -3.42 4.82
CA PHE A 250 12.89 -4.88 5.01
C PHE A 250 12.07 -5.57 3.92
N LYS A 251 11.10 -4.87 3.33
CA LYS A 251 10.31 -5.36 2.20
C LYS A 251 11.09 -5.34 0.88
N SER A 252 12.07 -4.45 0.73
CA SER A 252 12.73 -4.16 -0.56
C SER A 252 13.53 -5.32 -1.16
N THR A 253 13.77 -6.40 -0.41
CA THR A 253 14.65 -7.54 -0.77
C THR A 253 16.12 -7.19 -1.02
N ILE A 254 16.48 -5.91 -0.98
CA ILE A 254 17.84 -5.42 -1.10
C ILE A 254 18.57 -5.70 0.21
N PHE A 255 19.74 -6.32 0.12
CA PHE A 255 20.61 -6.52 1.28
C PHE A 255 21.09 -5.17 1.81
N PHE A 256 21.04 -4.99 3.14
CA PHE A 256 21.59 -3.85 3.83
C PHE A 256 22.45 -4.32 5.00
N ASP A 257 23.37 -3.48 5.43
CA ASP A 257 24.26 -3.79 6.54
C ASP A 257 23.51 -3.73 7.87
N HIS A 258 23.40 -4.87 8.55
CA HIS A 258 22.68 -4.98 9.82
C HIS A 258 23.39 -4.23 10.96
N ASP A 259 24.70 -4.00 10.86
CA ASP A 259 25.46 -3.24 11.86
C ASP A 259 24.93 -1.83 12.02
N VAL A 260 24.32 -1.26 10.98
CA VAL A 260 23.66 0.05 11.03
C VAL A 260 22.54 0.07 12.07
N LEU A 261 21.72 -0.98 12.14
CA LEU A 261 20.66 -1.10 13.15
C LEU A 261 21.22 -1.43 14.53
N ILE A 262 22.22 -2.31 14.60
CA ILE A 262 22.87 -2.69 15.86
C ILE A 262 23.46 -1.44 16.53
N GLN A 263 24.25 -0.66 15.79
CA GLN A 263 24.86 0.59 16.28
C GLN A 263 23.81 1.66 16.62
N PHE A 264 22.66 1.69 15.94
CA PHE A 264 21.56 2.55 16.33
C PHE A 264 21.01 2.16 17.70
N PHE A 265 20.73 0.87 17.94
CA PHE A 265 20.29 0.39 19.25
C PHE A 265 21.32 0.64 20.36
N GLU A 266 22.61 0.49 20.08
CA GLU A 266 23.70 0.80 21.03
C GLU A 266 23.72 2.25 21.48
N LYS A 267 23.33 3.18 20.61
CA LYS A 267 23.29 4.63 20.91
C LYS A 267 22.05 5.01 21.72
N LEU A 268 20.93 4.29 21.59
CA LEU A 268 19.65 4.70 22.19
C LEU A 268 19.71 4.92 23.72
N PRO A 269 20.40 4.08 24.53
CA PRO A 269 20.51 4.30 25.98
C PRO A 269 21.17 5.62 26.39
N MET A 270 21.86 6.32 25.48
CA MET A 270 22.35 7.68 25.73
C MET A 270 21.23 8.65 26.07
N LEU A 271 19.98 8.36 25.68
CA LEU A 271 18.79 9.16 25.96
C LEU A 271 18.32 9.08 27.42
N PHE A 272 18.89 8.22 28.26
CA PHE A 272 18.53 8.13 29.69
C PHE A 272 19.04 9.32 30.54
N ARG A 273 19.60 10.34 29.89
CA ARG A 273 20.11 11.56 30.50
C ARG A 273 20.17 12.69 29.47
N PRO A 274 20.50 13.93 29.87
CA PRO A 274 20.74 15.01 28.93
C PRO A 274 21.90 14.68 27.98
N LEU A 275 21.75 15.04 26.70
CA LEU A 275 22.82 14.91 25.69
C LEU A 275 23.76 16.13 25.65
N ASP A 276 23.40 17.20 26.34
CA ASP A 276 24.24 18.38 26.56
C ASP A 276 25.13 18.21 27.79
N GLU A 277 26.04 19.15 28.03
CA GLU A 277 26.98 19.11 29.16
C GLU A 277 26.32 19.44 30.52
N LYS A 278 25.00 19.27 30.66
CA LYS A 278 24.28 19.50 31.92
C LYS A 278 24.67 18.47 32.97
N THR A 279 25.16 18.96 34.11
CA THR A 279 25.60 18.13 35.24
C THR A 279 24.55 17.92 36.32
N ASN A 280 23.48 18.72 36.33
CA ASN A 280 22.38 18.61 37.30
C ASN A 280 21.05 18.35 36.56
N TRP A 281 20.48 17.17 36.76
CA TRP A 281 19.21 16.74 36.18
C TRP A 281 18.55 15.70 37.08
N GLN A 282 17.25 15.53 36.93
CA GLN A 282 16.50 14.49 37.62
C GLN A 282 16.33 13.28 36.71
N SER A 283 16.58 12.08 37.24
CA SER A 283 16.56 10.87 36.40
C SER A 283 15.21 10.58 35.78
N TYR A 284 14.14 10.95 36.48
CA TYR A 284 12.79 10.74 36.00
C TYR A 284 12.44 11.52 34.74
N TYR A 285 13.22 12.55 34.35
CA TYR A 285 13.00 13.28 33.09
C TYR A 285 13.23 12.43 31.83
N TYR A 286 13.94 11.31 31.97
CA TYR A 286 14.40 10.47 30.86
C TYR A 286 13.96 9.01 30.98
N GLU A 287 13.31 8.63 32.07
CA GLU A 287 12.93 7.24 32.34
C GLU A 287 11.97 6.65 31.29
N HIS A 288 11.08 7.44 30.68
CA HIS A 288 10.15 6.94 29.65
C HIS A 288 10.82 6.53 28.34
N TYR A 289 12.08 6.94 28.10
CA TYR A 289 12.84 6.38 26.99
C TYR A 289 13.06 4.87 27.13
N LYS A 290 12.99 4.30 28.35
CA LYS A 290 13.04 2.85 28.56
C LYS A 290 11.93 2.14 27.78
N LEU A 291 10.71 2.68 27.84
CA LEU A 291 9.58 2.16 27.07
C LEU A 291 9.77 2.38 25.57
N ILE A 292 10.25 3.56 25.15
CA ILE A 292 10.50 3.84 23.73
C ILE A 292 11.52 2.84 23.14
N ILE A 293 12.64 2.60 23.82
CA ILE A 293 13.70 1.70 23.33
C ILE A 293 13.22 0.26 23.29
N TYR A 294 12.55 -0.21 24.35
CA TYR A 294 11.96 -1.54 24.39
C TYR A 294 10.94 -1.72 23.25
N GLU A 295 10.09 -0.71 23.03
CA GLU A 295 9.12 -0.69 21.95
C GLU A 295 9.83 -0.78 20.59
N LEU A 296 10.79 0.11 20.29
CA LEU A 296 11.54 0.10 19.04
C LEU A 296 12.21 -1.25 18.74
N PHE A 297 12.78 -1.91 19.76
CA PHE A 297 13.37 -3.22 19.61
C PHE A 297 12.32 -4.27 19.22
N LEU A 298 11.20 -4.33 19.97
CA LEU A 298 10.09 -5.24 19.67
C LEU A 298 9.49 -5.03 18.28
N TYR A 299 9.30 -3.78 17.87
CA TYR A 299 8.78 -3.47 16.54
C TYR A 299 9.77 -3.84 15.43
N THR A 300 11.08 -3.72 15.67
CA THR A 300 12.11 -4.14 14.72
C THR A 300 12.10 -5.65 14.54
N ILE A 301 12.04 -6.41 15.64
CA ILE A 301 11.86 -7.87 15.61
C ILE A 301 10.54 -8.23 14.89
N GLY A 302 9.44 -7.56 15.21
CA GLY A 302 8.14 -7.79 14.57
C GLY A 302 8.17 -7.53 13.06
N LEU A 303 8.84 -6.46 12.62
CA LEU A 303 9.05 -6.15 11.20
C LEU A 303 9.91 -7.22 10.51
N ALA A 304 10.98 -7.66 11.15
CA ALA A 304 11.86 -8.70 10.62
C ALA A 304 11.12 -10.04 10.49
N ILE A 305 10.28 -10.41 11.46
CA ILE A 305 9.38 -11.58 11.36
C ILE A 305 8.39 -11.39 10.19
N ARG A 306 7.72 -10.23 10.14
CA ARG A 306 6.67 -9.94 9.14
C ARG A 306 7.19 -10.03 7.71
N TYR A 307 8.41 -9.55 7.46
CA TYR A 307 9.03 -9.56 6.14
C TYR A 307 10.02 -10.74 5.95
N ASN A 308 10.01 -11.71 6.87
CA ASN A 308 10.83 -12.92 6.81
C ASN A 308 12.34 -12.63 6.65
N ASN A 309 12.84 -11.59 7.33
CA ASN A 309 14.26 -11.23 7.35
C ASN A 309 14.99 -12.00 8.46
N LEU A 310 15.23 -13.29 8.20
CA LEU A 310 15.76 -14.25 9.17
C LEU A 310 17.23 -13.98 9.55
N THR A 311 18.03 -13.49 8.60
CA THR A 311 19.43 -13.10 8.84
C THR A 311 19.52 -11.92 9.78
N LEU A 312 18.65 -10.91 9.62
CA LEU A 312 18.58 -9.80 10.56
C LEU A 312 18.17 -10.26 11.96
N LEU A 313 17.18 -11.17 12.08
CA LEU A 313 16.80 -11.73 13.38
C LEU A 313 17.98 -12.43 14.07
N GLN A 314 18.75 -13.22 13.31
CA GLN A 314 19.94 -13.87 13.84
C GLN A 314 20.93 -12.83 14.40
N ASP A 315 21.24 -11.80 13.61
CA ASP A 315 22.21 -10.78 14.02
C ASP A 315 21.70 -9.96 15.21
N LEU A 316 20.41 -9.62 15.26
CA LEU A 316 19.82 -8.92 16.41
C LEU A 316 19.86 -9.73 17.71
N PHE A 317 19.80 -11.06 17.66
CA PHE A 317 19.82 -11.90 18.89
C PHE A 317 21.23 -12.31 19.33
N HIS A 318 22.16 -12.46 18.39
CA HIS A 318 23.46 -13.06 18.65
C HIS A 318 24.62 -12.07 18.55
N SER A 319 24.38 -10.84 18.08
CA SER A 319 25.40 -9.79 18.15
C SER A 319 25.72 -9.42 19.59
N ARG A 320 26.98 -9.08 19.81
CA ARG A 320 27.40 -8.37 21.01
C ARG A 320 27.11 -6.89 20.81
N TYR A 321 26.37 -6.32 21.74
CA TYR A 321 26.07 -4.89 21.73
C TYR A 321 27.13 -4.14 22.55
N PHE A 322 27.57 -2.99 22.06
CA PHE A 322 28.44 -2.07 22.77
C PHE A 322 27.62 -0.87 23.24
N ILE A 323 26.81 -1.09 24.28
CA ILE A 323 25.88 -0.09 24.79
C ILE A 323 26.65 1.17 25.21
N LYS A 324 26.30 2.30 24.59
CA LYS A 324 27.00 3.56 24.84
C LYS A 324 26.43 4.23 26.08
N ASP A 325 27.18 4.15 27.17
CA ASP A 325 27.00 4.98 28.36
C ASP A 325 28.23 5.90 28.52
N GLN A 326 28.02 7.22 28.54
CA GLN A 326 29.02 8.29 28.69
C GLN A 326 29.97 8.11 29.88
N TYR A 327 29.60 7.30 30.89
CA TYR A 327 30.43 7.08 32.10
C TYR A 327 30.75 5.61 32.40
N GLU A 328 30.15 4.65 31.68
CA GLU A 328 30.42 3.22 31.92
C GLU A 328 31.02 2.58 30.66
N GLY A 329 32.14 1.88 30.85
CA GLY A 329 32.73 1.06 29.79
C GLY A 329 31.81 -0.12 29.41
N PRO A 330 32.03 -0.74 28.24
CA PRO A 330 31.22 -1.85 27.76
C PRO A 330 31.18 -2.99 28.79
N LYS A 331 29.99 -3.47 29.14
CA LYS A 331 29.82 -4.54 30.12
C LYS A 331 30.02 -5.90 29.46
N SER A 332 30.36 -6.92 30.25
CA SER A 332 30.64 -8.28 29.74
C SER A 332 29.40 -9.00 29.20
N ASN A 333 28.19 -8.50 29.52
CA ASN A 333 26.90 -9.17 29.26
C ASN A 333 25.97 -8.35 28.34
N ASP A 334 26.52 -7.45 27.52
CA ASP A 334 25.72 -6.62 26.61
C ASP A 334 25.28 -7.44 25.38
N ASP A 335 24.16 -8.15 25.54
CA ASP A 335 23.42 -8.81 24.47
C ASP A 335 22.04 -8.18 24.28
N PHE A 336 21.23 -8.72 23.36
CA PHE A 336 19.91 -8.18 23.06
C PHE A 336 18.97 -8.05 24.27
N THR A 337 19.19 -8.81 25.34
CA THR A 337 18.38 -8.72 26.56
C THR A 337 18.59 -7.42 27.32
N ALA A 338 19.66 -6.66 27.04
CA ALA A 338 19.85 -5.30 27.53
C ALA A 338 18.74 -4.34 27.11
N PHE A 339 18.02 -4.62 26.01
CA PHE A 339 16.89 -3.81 25.56
C PHE A 339 15.57 -4.15 26.27
N ARG A 340 15.56 -5.15 27.16
CA ARG A 340 14.39 -5.45 28.00
C ARG A 340 14.30 -4.50 29.19
N TYR A 341 13.83 -3.29 28.94
CA TYR A 341 13.59 -2.33 30.01
C TYR A 341 12.21 -2.52 30.67
N TYR A 342 12.22 -2.53 32.00
CA TYR A 342 11.00 -2.39 32.80
C TYR A 342 10.70 -0.89 32.99
N TYR A 343 9.43 -0.52 32.81
CA TYR A 343 8.97 0.86 32.95
C TYR A 343 7.59 0.91 33.61
N ASP A 344 7.47 1.65 34.72
CA ASP A 344 6.25 1.76 35.53
C ASP A 344 5.90 3.19 35.97
N MET A 345 6.66 4.18 35.53
CA MET A 345 6.48 5.57 35.96
C MET A 345 5.08 6.11 35.67
N MET A 346 4.47 5.71 34.55
CA MET A 346 3.11 6.13 34.21
C MET A 346 2.01 5.27 34.84
N ASP A 347 2.34 4.18 35.55
CA ASP A 347 1.38 3.15 35.93
C ASP A 347 0.20 3.67 36.73
N GLN A 348 0.47 4.49 37.77
CA GLN A 348 -0.58 5.02 38.63
C GLN A 348 -1.48 6.00 37.86
N TYR A 349 -0.89 6.86 37.01
CA TYR A 349 -1.65 7.77 36.17
C TYR A 349 -2.52 7.01 35.17
N TYR A 350 -1.95 6.03 34.47
CA TYR A 350 -2.64 5.21 33.48
C TYR A 350 -3.82 4.43 34.09
N LYS A 351 -3.61 3.78 35.26
CA LYS A 351 -4.67 3.08 35.99
C LYS A 351 -5.80 4.03 36.41
N LYS A 352 -5.46 5.25 36.85
CA LYS A 352 -6.44 6.28 37.21
C LYS A 352 -7.21 6.80 35.99
N LEU A 353 -6.52 7.09 34.89
CA LEU A 353 -7.10 7.63 33.66
C LEU A 353 -8.18 6.71 33.08
N TYR A 354 -7.92 5.41 33.03
CA TYR A 354 -8.86 4.42 32.50
C TYR A 354 -9.76 3.77 33.57
N ASN A 355 -9.62 4.18 34.84
CA ASN A 355 -10.31 3.59 35.98
C ASN A 355 -10.26 2.04 35.98
N LYS A 356 -9.07 1.48 35.70
CA LYS A 356 -8.86 0.04 35.51
C LYS A 356 -7.52 -0.40 36.10
N ASN A 357 -7.53 -1.55 36.77
CA ASN A 357 -6.33 -2.19 37.27
C ASN A 357 -5.71 -3.07 36.18
N PHE A 358 -4.73 -2.53 35.46
CA PHE A 358 -3.94 -3.29 34.48
C PHE A 358 -2.85 -4.11 35.17
N TYR A 359 -2.59 -5.33 34.67
CA TYR A 359 -1.41 -6.13 35.04
C TYR A 359 -0.10 -5.42 34.66
N SER A 360 -0.08 -4.80 33.48
CA SER A 360 1.03 -3.97 33.02
C SER A 360 0.49 -2.84 32.13
N PRO A 361 0.43 -1.60 32.64
CA PRO A 361 0.15 -0.42 31.82
C PRO A 361 1.13 -0.26 30.66
N GLN A 362 2.41 -0.62 30.85
CA GLN A 362 3.41 -0.70 29.79
C GLN A 362 2.95 -1.62 28.63
N ALA A 363 2.52 -2.85 28.96
CA ALA A 363 2.02 -3.80 27.96
C ALA A 363 0.77 -3.27 27.25
N ASP A 364 -0.18 -2.74 28.02
CA ASP A 364 -1.43 -2.20 27.50
C ASP A 364 -1.18 -1.04 26.53
N PHE A 365 -0.27 -0.13 26.89
CA PHE A 365 0.12 1.00 26.06
C PHE A 365 0.71 0.54 24.73
N ILE A 366 1.66 -0.41 24.74
CA ILE A 366 2.28 -0.94 23.50
C ILE A 366 1.20 -1.53 22.59
N ILE A 367 0.26 -2.31 23.15
CA ILE A 367 -0.80 -2.99 22.40
C ILE A 367 -1.81 -2.03 21.77
N HIS A 368 -2.15 -0.94 22.47
CA HIS A 368 -3.09 0.07 21.94
C HIS A 368 -2.48 0.98 20.89
N HIS A 369 -1.15 1.15 20.89
CA HIS A 369 -0.45 2.04 19.95
C HIS A 369 0.22 1.29 18.79
N ILE A 370 -0.24 0.07 18.50
CA ILE A 370 0.09 -0.64 17.26
C ILE A 370 -0.57 0.10 16.09
N PRO A 371 0.10 0.23 14.92
CA PRO A 371 -0.47 0.88 13.75
C PRO A 371 -1.85 0.33 13.37
N GLU A 372 -2.73 1.23 12.92
CA GLU A 372 -4.07 0.87 12.45
C GLU A 372 -3.99 -0.20 11.35
N GLY A 373 -4.81 -1.25 11.47
CA GLY A 373 -4.84 -2.37 10.53
C GLY A 373 -3.78 -3.46 10.78
N TRP A 374 -2.90 -3.32 11.78
CA TRP A 374 -1.97 -4.38 12.16
C TRP A 374 -2.54 -5.23 13.29
N ASN A 375 -2.32 -6.55 13.23
CA ASN A 375 -2.77 -7.47 14.27
C ASN A 375 -1.87 -7.35 15.51
N ARG A 376 -2.45 -7.42 16.71
CA ARG A 376 -1.72 -7.42 17.99
C ARG A 376 -0.62 -8.48 18.07
N SER A 377 -0.82 -9.62 17.40
CA SER A 377 0.17 -10.69 17.26
C SER A 377 1.50 -10.21 16.71
N PHE A 378 1.54 -9.09 15.96
CA PHE A 378 2.76 -8.48 15.46
C PHE A 378 3.79 -8.23 16.57
N VAL A 379 3.38 -7.56 17.65
CA VAL A 379 4.30 -7.22 18.76
C VAL A 379 4.36 -8.34 19.80
N ILE A 380 3.25 -9.04 20.04
CA ILE A 380 3.18 -10.14 21.00
C ILE A 380 4.12 -11.28 20.58
N ASN A 381 4.12 -11.66 19.30
CA ASN A 381 4.99 -12.71 18.81
C ASN A 381 6.47 -12.27 18.78
N ALA A 382 6.74 -10.98 18.53
CA ALA A 382 8.10 -10.44 18.62
C ALA A 382 8.66 -10.56 20.03
N ASP A 383 7.87 -10.14 21.03
CA ASP A 383 8.24 -10.19 22.45
C ASP A 383 8.37 -11.63 22.98
N LEU A 384 7.48 -12.53 22.54
CA LEU A 384 7.61 -13.96 22.80
C LEU A 384 8.83 -14.59 22.11
N LEU A 385 9.21 -14.16 20.90
CA LEU A 385 10.43 -14.65 20.26
C LEU A 385 11.66 -14.29 21.07
N CYS A 386 11.75 -13.03 21.53
CA CYS A 386 12.82 -12.58 22.41
C CYS A 386 12.89 -13.44 23.68
N TYR A 387 11.74 -13.75 24.29
CA TYR A 387 11.66 -14.66 25.43
C TYR A 387 12.21 -16.06 25.12
N TYR A 388 11.77 -16.67 24.02
CA TYR A 388 12.18 -18.02 23.65
C TYR A 388 13.66 -18.11 23.33
N VAL A 389 14.18 -17.19 22.52
CA VAL A 389 15.61 -17.15 22.18
C VAL A 389 16.45 -16.90 23.42
N ALA A 390 16.03 -15.99 24.31
CA ALA A 390 16.75 -15.75 25.57
C ALA A 390 16.79 -17.02 26.43
N ALA A 391 15.64 -17.65 26.67
CA ALA A 391 15.54 -18.83 27.51
C ALA A 391 16.36 -20.01 26.97
N LEU A 392 16.32 -20.25 25.65
CA LEU A 392 17.11 -21.28 24.99
C LEU A 392 18.62 -21.04 25.17
N ASN A 393 19.07 -19.79 25.19
CA ASN A 393 20.48 -19.39 25.28
C ASN A 393 20.94 -19.01 26.69
N ASN A 394 20.24 -19.45 27.75
CA ASN A 394 20.55 -19.14 29.16
C ASN A 394 20.55 -17.63 29.51
N LYS A 395 19.79 -16.83 28.77
CA LYS A 395 19.59 -15.40 29.01
C LYS A 395 18.21 -15.14 29.61
N ILE A 396 17.99 -13.92 30.12
CA ILE A 396 16.75 -13.54 30.79
C ILE A 396 16.02 -12.49 29.97
N TRP A 397 14.79 -12.82 29.55
CA TRP A 397 13.84 -11.90 28.99
C TRP A 397 12.47 -12.18 29.61
N PHE A 398 11.66 -11.15 29.87
CA PHE A 398 10.28 -11.32 30.30
C PHE A 398 9.36 -10.70 29.25
N PRO A 399 8.48 -11.47 28.59
CA PRO A 399 7.68 -11.00 27.46
C PRO A 399 6.48 -10.19 27.92
N THR A 400 6.64 -8.92 28.27
CA THR A 400 5.64 -8.01 28.83
C THR A 400 4.25 -8.05 28.14
N THR A 401 4.19 -8.26 26.83
CA THR A 401 2.95 -8.21 26.04
C THR A 401 2.15 -9.53 26.00
N TYR A 402 2.69 -10.62 26.56
CA TYR A 402 2.16 -11.98 26.38
C TYR A 402 0.69 -12.15 26.83
N ILE A 403 0.26 -11.40 27.85
CA ILE A 403 -1.09 -11.44 28.43
C ILE A 403 -2.19 -10.96 27.46
N TYR A 404 -1.83 -10.31 26.36
CA TYR A 404 -2.77 -9.86 25.33
C TYR A 404 -2.89 -10.85 24.16
N LYS A 405 -2.24 -12.02 24.25
CA LYS A 405 -2.39 -13.08 23.26
C LYS A 405 -3.84 -13.57 23.25
N SER A 406 -4.44 -13.70 22.06
CA SER A 406 -5.78 -14.31 21.95
C SER A 406 -5.75 -15.75 22.45
N ARG A 407 -6.81 -16.16 23.15
CA ARG A 407 -7.01 -17.54 23.64
C ARG A 407 -7.22 -18.53 22.49
N ASP A 408 -7.58 -18.05 21.30
CA ASP A 408 -7.94 -18.88 20.14
C ASP A 408 -6.73 -19.55 19.45
N GLY A 409 -5.56 -19.57 20.08
CA GLY A 409 -4.42 -20.37 19.59
C GLY A 409 -3.85 -19.89 18.26
N ALA A 410 -3.91 -18.59 17.96
CA ALA A 410 -3.34 -18.04 16.74
C ALA A 410 -1.89 -18.55 16.58
N PRO A 411 -1.57 -19.24 15.46
CA PRO A 411 -0.32 -19.96 15.33
C PRO A 411 0.83 -18.97 15.38
N PHE A 412 1.84 -19.31 16.18
CA PHE A 412 3.11 -18.61 16.14
C PHE A 412 3.99 -19.31 15.11
N ASP A 413 3.78 -18.96 13.83
CA ASP A 413 4.32 -19.65 12.67
C ASP A 413 5.81 -20.00 12.76
N ILE A 414 6.65 -19.11 13.31
CA ILE A 414 8.08 -19.37 13.43
C ILE A 414 8.39 -20.59 14.31
N ILE A 415 7.57 -20.84 15.34
CA ILE A 415 7.70 -21.98 16.25
C ILE A 415 6.88 -23.17 15.74
N SER A 416 5.63 -22.97 15.35
CA SER A 416 4.75 -24.09 14.93
C SER A 416 5.26 -24.79 13.67
N ARG A 417 5.98 -24.09 12.78
CA ARG A 417 6.58 -24.67 11.57
C ARG A 417 7.85 -25.49 11.82
N LEU A 418 8.37 -25.54 13.06
CA LEU A 418 9.51 -26.40 13.41
C LEU A 418 9.25 -27.89 13.20
N VAL A 419 8.01 -28.31 12.92
CA VAL A 419 7.70 -29.67 12.44
C VAL A 419 8.45 -30.00 11.15
N SER A 420 8.74 -29.01 10.30
CA SER A 420 9.50 -29.17 9.05
C SER A 420 11.01 -29.03 9.27
N ARG A 421 11.78 -30.00 8.76
CA ARG A 421 13.25 -29.95 8.75
C ARG A 421 13.75 -28.72 8.00
N LYS A 422 13.21 -28.47 6.81
CA LYS A 422 13.55 -27.29 5.99
C LYS A 422 13.31 -25.98 6.73
N HIS A 423 12.28 -25.89 7.57
CA HIS A 423 12.04 -24.69 8.38
C HIS A 423 13.03 -24.59 9.54
N PHE A 424 13.29 -25.70 10.25
CA PHE A 424 14.34 -25.75 11.27
C PHE A 424 15.67 -25.23 10.70
N ASP A 425 16.13 -25.76 9.57
CA ASP A 425 17.41 -25.38 8.97
C ASP A 425 17.50 -23.87 8.66
N LYS A 426 16.38 -23.19 8.42
CA LYS A 426 16.32 -21.73 8.20
C LYS A 426 16.44 -20.90 9.48
N ILE A 427 15.93 -21.41 10.60
CA ILE A 427 15.83 -20.63 11.86
C ILE A 427 16.73 -21.16 12.98
N LYS A 428 17.44 -22.26 12.76
CA LYS A 428 18.28 -22.92 13.77
C LYS A 428 19.31 -21.95 14.39
N ASN A 429 19.89 -21.08 13.57
CA ASN A 429 20.83 -20.04 14.01
C ASN A 429 20.15 -18.92 14.82
N ILE A 430 18.89 -18.58 14.53
CA ILE A 430 18.11 -17.64 15.34
C ILE A 430 17.91 -18.24 16.74
N LEU A 431 17.59 -19.53 16.83
CA LEU A 431 17.39 -20.23 18.10
C LEU A 431 18.70 -20.47 18.86
N GLY A 432 19.85 -20.47 18.18
CA GLY A 432 21.17 -20.74 18.76
C GLY A 432 21.56 -22.22 18.79
N PHE A 433 21.01 -23.04 17.89
CA PHE A 433 21.24 -24.49 17.85
C PHE A 433 21.53 -24.95 16.43
N ASP A 434 22.52 -25.84 16.27
CA ASP A 434 22.80 -26.49 14.98
C ASP A 434 22.15 -27.86 14.83
N ASP A 435 21.85 -28.50 15.96
CA ASP A 435 21.35 -29.86 16.05
C ASP A 435 19.92 -29.90 16.59
N VAL A 436 19.08 -30.74 15.97
CA VAL A 436 17.67 -30.89 16.33
C VAL A 436 17.52 -31.51 17.71
N GLU A 437 18.33 -32.51 18.04
CA GLU A 437 18.21 -33.23 19.31
C GLU A 437 18.70 -32.35 20.48
N ALA A 438 19.76 -31.56 20.26
CA ALA A 438 20.18 -30.52 21.20
C ALA A 438 19.07 -29.49 21.45
N LEU A 439 18.37 -29.02 20.40
CA LEU A 439 17.24 -28.11 20.55
C LEU A 439 16.09 -28.75 21.33
N LYS A 440 15.68 -29.99 21.00
CA LYS A 440 14.61 -30.71 21.69
C LYS A 440 14.91 -30.85 23.18
N LYS A 441 16.12 -31.32 23.52
CA LYS A 441 16.57 -31.43 24.91
C LYS A 441 16.49 -30.09 25.62
N ARG A 442 16.96 -29.02 24.98
CA ARG A 442 16.92 -27.68 25.58
C ARG A 442 15.50 -27.17 25.80
N ILE A 443 14.57 -27.42 24.88
CA ILE A 443 13.16 -27.03 25.05
C ILE A 443 12.55 -27.72 26.27
N VAL A 444 12.84 -29.00 26.49
CA VAL A 444 12.39 -29.74 27.68
C VAL A 444 12.93 -29.09 28.95
N GLU A 445 14.24 -28.84 29.03
CA GLU A 445 14.87 -28.15 30.18
C GLU A 445 14.23 -26.78 30.44
N VAL A 446 14.00 -25.98 29.39
CA VAL A 446 13.38 -24.65 29.50
C VAL A 446 11.93 -24.73 29.97
N ASN A 447 11.16 -25.72 29.51
CA ASN A 447 9.78 -25.93 29.94
C ASN A 447 9.69 -26.35 31.41
N GLU A 448 10.67 -27.12 31.91
CA GLU A 448 10.78 -27.50 33.33
C GLU A 448 11.19 -26.32 34.22
N LEU A 449 12.21 -25.56 33.83
CA LEU A 449 12.71 -24.42 34.59
C LEU A 449 11.72 -23.25 34.68
N ASN A 450 10.89 -23.07 33.65
CA ASN A 450 9.96 -21.94 33.54
C ASN A 450 8.50 -22.34 33.78
N GLN A 451 8.25 -23.46 34.46
CA GLN A 451 6.88 -23.83 34.85
C GLN A 451 6.21 -22.66 35.58
N ARG A 452 5.11 -22.17 35.01
CA ARG A 452 4.23 -21.14 35.60
C ARG A 452 4.86 -19.76 35.80
N ARG A 453 5.86 -19.35 34.99
CA ARG A 453 6.25 -17.93 34.96
C ARG A 453 5.08 -17.09 34.44
N SER A 454 4.67 -16.10 35.25
CA SER A 454 3.58 -15.17 34.95
C SER A 454 3.87 -13.83 35.62
N TYR A 455 3.01 -12.83 35.38
CA TYR A 455 2.96 -11.66 36.25
C TYR A 455 2.70 -12.06 37.71
N SER A 456 3.42 -11.44 38.66
CA SER A 456 3.17 -11.61 40.09
C SER A 456 1.87 -10.90 40.45
N HIS A 457 1.00 -11.56 41.23
CA HIS A 457 -0.33 -11.11 41.69
C HIS A 457 -1.55 -11.41 40.79
N GLY A 458 -1.82 -12.71 40.58
CA GLY A 458 -3.18 -13.25 40.47
C GLY A 458 -3.79 -13.37 39.07
N PHE A 459 -4.13 -14.60 38.68
CA PHE A 459 -4.99 -14.99 37.55
C PHE A 459 -4.53 -14.65 36.11
N ALA A 460 -3.42 -13.96 35.89
CA ALA A 460 -2.85 -13.87 34.55
C ALA A 460 -2.46 -15.27 34.06
N ASP A 461 -2.81 -15.60 32.82
CA ASP A 461 -2.38 -16.85 32.19
C ASP A 461 -0.84 -16.95 32.28
N PRO A 462 -0.25 -18.16 32.39
CA PRO A 462 1.20 -18.31 32.35
C PRO A 462 1.75 -17.94 30.97
N ILE A 463 3.02 -17.55 30.91
CA ILE A 463 3.71 -17.34 29.62
C ILE A 463 3.59 -18.64 28.81
N PRO A 464 3.11 -18.60 27.54
CA PRO A 464 2.98 -19.80 26.72
C PRO A 464 4.31 -20.54 26.62
N GLN A 465 4.29 -21.84 26.88
CA GLN A 465 5.46 -22.71 26.71
C GLN A 465 5.64 -23.09 25.23
N PHE A 466 6.79 -23.63 24.84
CA PHE A 466 6.98 -24.15 23.48
C PHE A 466 5.94 -25.22 23.12
N SER A 467 5.58 -26.06 24.09
CA SER A 467 4.56 -27.11 23.98
C SER A 467 3.17 -26.58 23.60
N TYR A 468 2.91 -25.28 23.81
CA TYR A 468 1.67 -24.64 23.35
C TYR A 468 1.61 -24.54 21.82
N TYR A 469 2.76 -24.43 21.14
CA TYR A 469 2.83 -24.25 19.69
C TYR A 469 3.27 -25.49 18.94
N ILE A 470 4.10 -26.32 19.57
CA ILE A 470 4.67 -27.50 18.95
C ILE A 470 4.97 -28.58 19.98
N ASP A 471 4.56 -29.79 19.66
CA ASP A 471 4.98 -30.99 20.36
C ASP A 471 6.46 -31.25 20.06
N VAL A 472 7.29 -31.34 21.11
CA VAL A 472 8.76 -31.45 20.99
C VAL A 472 9.16 -32.66 20.15
N ASP A 473 8.42 -33.76 20.26
CA ASP A 473 8.68 -34.98 19.49
C ASP A 473 8.40 -34.82 18.00
N LYS A 474 7.56 -33.83 17.62
CA LYS A 474 7.24 -33.53 16.22
C LYS A 474 8.25 -32.60 15.56
N ILE A 475 9.20 -32.01 16.29
CA ILE A 475 10.21 -31.13 15.72
C ILE A 475 11.02 -31.90 14.66
N SER A 476 11.08 -31.34 13.44
CA SER A 476 11.81 -31.88 12.30
C SER A 476 11.37 -33.30 11.86
N THR A 477 10.10 -33.66 12.06
CA THR A 477 9.55 -34.96 11.62
C THR A 477 9.05 -34.95 10.18
N ALA A 478 8.70 -33.79 9.63
CA ALA A 478 8.37 -33.62 8.22
C ALA A 478 9.60 -33.15 7.44
N LEU A 479 9.84 -33.76 6.27
CA LEU A 479 10.95 -33.40 5.37
C LEU A 479 10.82 -31.98 4.80
#